data_AF-A0A1H2QJK3-F1
#
_entry.id   AF-A0A1H2QJK3-F1
#
_cell.length_a   1.000
_cell.length_b   1.000
_cell.length_c   1.000
_cell.angle_alpha   90.00
_cell.angle_beta   90.00
_cell.angle_gamma   90.00
#
_symmetry.space_group_name_H-M   'P 1'
#
loop_
_entity.id
_entity.type
_entity.pdbx_description
1 polymer ?
#
loop_
_entity_poly.entity_id
_entity_poly.type
_entity_poly.pdbx_seq_one_letter_code
_entity_poly.pdbx_strand_id
1 'polypeptide(L)'
;MDATADVEVRLGQGDVALTARDRTLLQAVAAHGSLNAAADALGRSYAHAQRRIVELEAAFGPLVDRSRGGSGGGGSELTDTAEQLLARFQRLQAEFDGVATAAETVLRGTVVDRDGELATVETPPGTVRAIVDTDADAGDAVEVGIRADTVTLNAPPEAPEPAGTSARNQFAGTVEHIEEGASIALVALAVDPDTTLCALVTDTSLEKLDITTGAELVASFKATATVGVIPAIEQPGSDESS
;
A
#
# COMPACT_ATOMS: atom_id res chain seq x y z
N MET A 1 -15.19 10.77 11.38
CA MET A 1 -14.04 9.87 11.58
C MET A 1 -13.41 9.77 10.22
N ASP A 2 -12.20 10.29 10.09
CA ASP A 2 -11.50 10.43 8.82
C ASP A 2 -10.94 9.04 8.43
N ALA A 3 -11.71 8.28 7.65
CA ALA A 3 -11.38 6.91 7.29
C ALA A 3 -10.51 6.90 6.03
N THR A 4 -9.27 7.37 6.15
CA THR A 4 -8.26 7.16 5.11
C THR A 4 -7.90 5.66 5.10
N ALA A 5 -8.38 4.93 4.10
CA ALA A 5 -8.03 3.53 3.89
C ALA A 5 -6.73 3.44 3.07
N ASP A 6 -5.58 3.56 3.75
CA ASP A 6 -4.34 2.97 3.22
C ASP A 6 -4.53 1.45 3.24
N VAL A 7 -4.31 0.77 2.12
CA VAL A 7 -4.53 -0.67 1.99
C VAL A 7 -3.37 -1.41 2.63
N GLU A 8 -3.55 -1.85 3.87
CA GLU A 8 -2.56 -2.64 4.61
C GLU A 8 -2.99 -4.09 4.71
N VAL A 9 -2.12 -5.02 4.29
CA VAL A 9 -2.32 -6.46 4.50
C VAL A 9 -2.30 -6.78 5.99
N ARG A 10 -3.36 -7.43 6.47
CA ARG A 10 -3.53 -7.85 7.86
C ARG A 10 -4.10 -9.26 7.93
N LEU A 11 -3.70 -10.04 8.94
CA LEU A 11 -4.31 -11.35 9.25
C LEU A 11 -5.20 -11.22 10.47
N GLY A 12 -6.52 -11.34 10.31
CA GLY A 12 -7.49 -11.22 11.39
C GLY A 12 -7.87 -12.53 12.07
N GLN A 13 -8.14 -12.48 13.37
CA GLN A 13 -8.83 -13.50 14.15
C GLN A 13 -9.69 -12.81 15.21
N GLY A 14 -11.01 -12.83 15.00
CA GLY A 14 -11.94 -12.01 15.80
C GLY A 14 -11.63 -10.52 15.63
N ASP A 15 -11.52 -9.80 16.75
CA ASP A 15 -11.22 -8.36 16.77
C ASP A 15 -9.72 -8.03 16.73
N VAL A 16 -8.85 -9.05 16.72
CA VAL A 16 -7.40 -8.86 16.71
C VAL A 16 -6.86 -9.19 15.32
N ALA A 17 -6.03 -8.30 14.79
CA ALA A 17 -5.33 -8.54 13.54
C ALA A 17 -3.81 -8.41 13.71
N LEU A 18 -3.07 -9.35 13.12
CA LEU A 18 -1.63 -9.27 12.95
C LEU A 18 -1.33 -8.34 11.76
N THR A 19 -0.52 -7.32 12.03
CA THR A 19 -0.13 -6.26 11.09
C THR A 19 1.32 -6.42 10.61
N ALA A 20 1.75 -5.59 9.66
CA ALA A 20 3.15 -5.54 9.23
C ALA A 20 4.09 -5.18 10.40
N ARG A 21 3.64 -4.34 11.34
CA ARG A 21 4.41 -3.97 12.55
C ARG A 21 4.61 -5.14 13.50
N ASP A 22 3.60 -5.99 13.63
CA ASP A 22 3.64 -7.19 14.47
C ASP A 22 4.57 -8.24 13.86
N ARG A 23 4.51 -8.42 12.53
CA ARG A 23 5.47 -9.25 11.78
C ARG A 23 6.91 -8.82 12.06
N THR A 24 7.20 -7.52 11.93
CA THR A 24 8.56 -6.99 12.21
C THR A 24 8.99 -7.28 13.65
N LEU A 25 8.08 -7.18 14.63
CA LEU A 25 8.38 -7.48 16.01
C LEU A 25 8.73 -8.96 16.21
N LEU A 26 7.91 -9.88 15.71
CA LEU A 26 8.13 -11.33 15.82
C LEU A 26 9.42 -11.76 15.12
N GLN A 27 9.71 -11.19 13.94
CA GLN A 27 10.98 -11.44 13.24
C GLN A 27 12.19 -10.94 14.02
N ALA A 28 12.09 -9.79 14.68
CA ALA A 28 13.14 -9.28 15.56
C ALA A 28 13.33 -10.18 16.79
N VAL A 29 12.25 -10.74 17.36
CA VAL A 29 12.35 -11.74 18.44
C VAL A 29 13.14 -12.96 17.97
N ALA A 30 12.82 -13.51 16.79
CA ALA A 30 13.58 -14.62 16.21
C ALA A 30 15.07 -14.28 16.00
N ALA A 31 15.36 -13.07 15.50
CA ALA A 31 16.73 -12.64 15.20
C ALA A 31 17.58 -12.37 16.45
N HIS A 32 16.98 -11.84 17.52
CA HIS A 32 17.68 -11.39 18.73
C HIS A 32 17.51 -12.32 19.93
N GLY A 33 16.67 -13.35 19.84
CA GLY A 33 16.48 -14.37 20.88
C GLY A 33 15.89 -13.85 22.20
N SER A 34 15.37 -12.62 22.23
CA SER A 34 14.60 -12.08 23.36
C SER A 34 13.68 -10.95 22.92
N LEU A 35 12.52 -10.82 23.55
CA LEU A 35 11.61 -9.70 23.26
C LEU A 35 12.21 -8.35 23.66
N ASN A 36 13.03 -8.31 24.71
CA ASN A 36 13.67 -7.07 25.13
C ASN A 36 14.68 -6.59 24.08
N ALA A 37 15.59 -7.47 23.63
CA ALA A 37 16.55 -7.11 22.58
C ALA A 37 15.86 -6.76 21.26
N ALA A 38 14.76 -7.43 20.92
CA ALA A 38 13.95 -7.09 19.75
C ALA A 38 13.32 -5.70 19.88
N ALA A 39 12.77 -5.35 21.04
CA ALA A 39 12.20 -4.03 21.28
C ALA A 39 13.28 -2.94 21.19
N ASP A 40 14.44 -3.15 21.82
CA ASP A 40 15.58 -2.23 21.78
C ASP A 40 16.11 -2.03 20.35
N ALA A 41 16.31 -3.12 19.61
CA ALA A 41 16.77 -3.08 18.21
C ALA A 41 15.80 -2.32 17.29
N LEU A 42 14.50 -2.40 17.57
CA LEU A 42 13.46 -1.68 16.83
C LEU A 42 13.23 -0.24 17.35
N GLY A 43 13.91 0.18 18.42
CA GLY A 43 13.67 1.47 19.08
C GLY A 43 12.26 1.59 19.67
N ARG A 44 11.66 0.47 20.09
CA ARG A 44 10.28 0.39 20.60
C ARG A 44 10.26 0.17 22.11
N SER A 45 9.19 0.61 22.77
CA SER A 45 8.96 0.32 24.19
C SER A 45 8.73 -1.17 24.41
N TYR A 46 9.59 -1.79 25.23
CA TYR A 46 9.44 -3.17 25.66
C TYR A 46 8.06 -3.46 26.26
N ALA A 47 7.54 -2.56 27.11
CA ALA A 47 6.23 -2.75 27.74
C ALA A 47 5.09 -2.79 26.71
N HIS A 48 5.16 -1.96 25.66
CA HIS A 48 4.18 -1.99 24.57
C HIS A 48 4.33 -3.22 23.68
N ALA A 49 5.56 -3.62 23.36
CA ALA A 49 5.84 -4.84 22.60
C ALA A 49 5.31 -6.07 23.35
N GLN A 50 5.58 -6.18 24.65
CA GLN A 50 5.09 -7.25 25.52
C GLN A 50 3.57 -7.30 25.58
N ARG A 51 2.90 -6.15 25.78
CA ARG A 51 1.43 -6.09 25.77
C ARG A 51 0.87 -6.55 24.42
N ARG A 52 1.50 -6.14 23.33
CA ARG A 52 1.07 -6.50 21.98
C ARG A 52 1.23 -8.00 21.70
N ILE A 53 2.33 -8.61 22.14
CA ILE A 53 2.52 -10.06 22.05
C ILE A 53 1.41 -10.79 22.82
N VAL A 54 1.10 -10.37 24.04
CA VAL A 54 0.02 -10.99 24.84
C VAL A 54 -1.34 -10.90 24.15
N GLU A 55 -1.65 -9.75 23.53
CA GLU A 55 -2.90 -9.56 22.77
C GLU A 55 -2.96 -10.50 21.55
N LEU A 56 -1.87 -10.60 20.79
CA LEU A 56 -1.78 -11.53 19.66
C LEU A 56 -1.87 -12.98 20.13
N GLU A 57 -1.24 -13.34 21.25
CA GLU A 57 -1.27 -14.69 21.79
C GLU A 57 -2.67 -15.12 22.25
N ALA A 58 -3.44 -14.17 22.78
CA ALA A 58 -4.83 -14.41 23.16
C ALA A 58 -5.71 -14.75 21.94
N ALA A 59 -5.39 -14.19 20.77
CA ALA A 59 -6.14 -14.43 19.54
C ALA A 59 -5.62 -15.64 18.76
N PHE A 60 -4.31 -15.71 18.50
CA PHE A 60 -3.69 -16.65 17.57
C PHE A 60 -3.05 -17.87 18.24
N GLY A 61 -3.05 -17.95 19.58
CA GLY A 61 -2.35 -18.96 20.35
C GLY A 61 -0.92 -18.55 20.73
N PRO A 62 -0.17 -19.37 21.49
CA PRO A 62 1.16 -19.01 21.97
C PRO A 62 2.06 -18.70 20.78
N LEU A 63 2.76 -17.56 20.83
CA LEU A 63 3.61 -17.09 19.75
C LEU A 63 5.08 -17.08 20.18
N VAL A 64 5.35 -16.82 21.45
CA VAL A 64 6.70 -16.70 21.99
C VAL A 64 6.87 -17.59 23.21
N ASP A 65 7.80 -18.52 23.13
CA ASP A 65 8.22 -19.31 24.29
C ASP A 65 9.21 -18.53 25.15
N ARG A 66 8.93 -18.49 26.46
CA ARG A 66 9.77 -17.76 27.42
C ARG A 66 10.61 -18.74 28.22
N SER A 67 11.89 -18.79 27.89
CA SER A 67 12.88 -19.54 28.65
C SER A 67 13.18 -18.79 29.96
N ARG A 68 12.86 -19.40 31.11
CA ARG A 68 13.29 -18.91 32.44
C ARG A 68 14.80 -19.15 32.60
N GLY A 69 15.62 -18.24 32.08
CA GLY A 69 17.07 -18.24 32.27
C GLY A 69 17.48 -17.25 33.37
N GLY A 70 18.39 -17.65 34.26
CA GLY A 70 18.89 -16.88 35.43
C GLY A 70 19.63 -15.58 35.10
N SER A 71 20.73 -15.28 35.79
CA SER A 71 21.38 -13.95 35.92
C SER A 71 21.79 -13.18 34.65
N GLY A 72 21.48 -13.68 33.44
CA GLY A 72 21.68 -13.02 32.15
C GLY A 72 20.39 -12.59 31.42
N GLY A 73 19.20 -12.82 31.98
CA GLY A 73 17.91 -12.50 31.35
C GLY A 73 17.37 -13.65 30.49
N GLY A 74 16.08 -13.94 30.64
CA GLY A 74 15.42 -15.04 29.93
C GLY A 74 15.33 -14.81 28.43
N GLY A 75 15.58 -15.87 27.65
CA GLY A 75 15.41 -15.87 26.20
C GLY A 75 13.94 -15.91 25.78
N SER A 76 13.68 -15.49 24.56
CA SER A 76 12.38 -15.59 23.90
C SER A 76 12.59 -16.18 22.51
N GLU A 77 11.98 -17.34 22.25
CA GLU A 77 12.04 -18.01 20.95
C GLU A 77 10.64 -18.03 20.34
N LEU A 78 10.55 -18.01 19.01
CA LEU A 78 9.27 -18.17 18.34
C LEU A 78 8.80 -19.62 18.47
N THR A 79 7.50 -19.78 18.63
CA THR A 79 6.82 -21.09 18.57
C THR A 79 6.54 -21.49 17.13
N ASP A 80 6.25 -22.77 16.89
CA ASP A 80 5.76 -23.26 15.60
C ASP A 80 4.49 -22.52 15.13
N THR A 81 3.63 -22.09 16.06
CA THR A 81 2.43 -21.29 15.77
C THR A 81 2.81 -19.93 15.19
N ALA A 82 3.80 -19.25 15.79
CA ALA A 82 4.28 -17.98 15.29
C ALA A 82 4.93 -18.12 13.90
N GLU A 83 5.72 -19.15 13.68
CA GLU A 83 6.33 -19.41 12.36
C GLU A 83 5.26 -19.65 11.29
N GLN A 84 4.25 -20.48 11.57
CA GLN A 84 3.13 -20.72 10.67
C GLN A 84 2.32 -19.45 10.39
N LEU A 85 2.10 -18.62 11.42
CA LEU A 85 1.39 -17.35 11.29
C LEU A 85 2.16 -16.36 10.42
N LEU A 86 3.48 -16.25 10.60
CA LEU A 86 4.36 -15.43 9.77
C LEU A 86 4.39 -15.92 8.33
N ALA A 87 4.45 -17.23 8.10
CA ALA A 87 4.42 -17.81 6.75
C ALA A 87 3.07 -17.59 6.06
N ARG A 88 1.96 -17.64 6.80
CA ARG A 88 0.65 -17.26 6.27
C ARG A 88 0.60 -15.78 5.89
N PHE A 89 1.16 -14.89 6.72
CA PHE A 89 1.17 -13.46 6.45
C PHE A 89 1.97 -13.14 5.19
N GLN A 90 3.14 -13.76 5.04
CA GLN A 90 4.00 -13.58 3.87
C GLN A 90 3.33 -14.05 2.58
N ARG A 91 2.62 -15.18 2.59
CA ARG A 91 1.87 -15.65 1.42
C ARG A 91 0.78 -14.66 1.01
N LEU A 92 0.02 -14.15 1.99
CA LEU A 92 -1.01 -13.15 1.72
C LEU A 92 -0.42 -11.84 1.18
N GLN A 93 0.71 -11.39 1.73
CA GLN A 93 1.42 -10.21 1.21
C GLN A 93 1.89 -10.44 -0.23
N ALA A 94 2.46 -11.59 -0.55
CA ALA A 94 2.95 -11.89 -1.90
C ALA A 94 1.81 -11.96 -2.92
N GLU A 95 0.66 -12.52 -2.54
CA GLU A 95 -0.55 -12.50 -3.37
C GLU A 95 -1.01 -11.07 -3.62
N PHE A 96 -1.12 -10.26 -2.56
CA PHE A 96 -1.50 -8.86 -2.65
C PHE A 96 -0.55 -8.03 -3.54
N ASP A 97 0.76 -8.12 -3.29
CA ASP A 97 1.79 -7.42 -4.06
C ASP A 97 1.77 -7.83 -5.53
N GLY A 98 1.49 -9.11 -5.82
CA GLY A 98 1.34 -9.63 -7.17
C GLY A 98 0.17 -8.98 -7.92
N VAL A 99 -1.00 -8.87 -7.29
CA VAL A 99 -2.16 -8.19 -7.90
C VAL A 99 -1.90 -6.69 -8.04
N ALA A 100 -1.36 -6.05 -7.00
CA ALA A 100 -1.10 -4.61 -7.00
C ALA A 100 -0.10 -4.17 -8.07
N THR A 101 0.95 -4.98 -8.31
CA THR A 101 1.96 -4.71 -9.35
C THR A 101 1.41 -4.97 -10.75
N ALA A 102 0.55 -5.98 -10.92
CA ALA A 102 -0.07 -6.26 -12.22
C ALA A 102 -1.08 -5.17 -12.63
N ALA A 103 -1.70 -4.51 -11.66
CA ALA A 103 -2.68 -3.45 -11.86
C ALA A 103 -2.08 -2.05 -11.67
N GLU A 104 -1.02 -1.74 -12.42
CA GLU A 104 -0.45 -0.39 -12.46
C GLU A 104 -1.13 0.45 -13.55
N THR A 105 -1.63 1.63 -13.18
CA THR A 105 -2.12 2.62 -14.12
C THR A 105 -0.97 3.53 -14.52
N VAL A 106 -0.74 3.68 -15.83
CA VAL A 106 0.28 4.60 -16.38
C VAL A 106 -0.41 5.79 -17.01
N LEU A 107 -0.11 6.99 -16.50
CA LEU A 107 -0.61 8.24 -17.05
C LEU A 107 0.50 8.96 -17.81
N ARG A 108 0.23 9.25 -19.09
CA ARG A 108 1.12 10.06 -19.92
C ARG A 108 0.82 11.54 -19.68
N GLY A 109 1.88 12.32 -19.48
CA GLY A 109 1.74 13.76 -19.28
C GLY A 109 3.01 14.53 -19.52
N THR A 110 2.94 15.82 -19.23
CA THR A 110 4.04 16.76 -19.40
C THR A 110 4.37 17.41 -18.07
N VAL A 111 5.65 17.51 -17.74
CA VAL A 111 6.09 18.23 -16.53
C VAL A 111 5.81 19.73 -16.70
N VAL A 112 5.04 20.32 -15.79
CA VAL A 112 4.70 21.76 -15.82
C VAL A 112 5.39 22.56 -14.73
N ASP A 113 5.76 21.92 -13.62
CA ASP A 113 6.44 22.54 -12.49
C ASP A 113 7.26 21.52 -11.71
N ARG A 114 8.31 21.97 -11.01
CA ARG A 114 9.19 21.11 -10.22
C ARG A 114 9.63 21.76 -8.92
N ASP A 115 9.46 21.01 -7.82
CA ASP A 115 9.91 21.36 -6.47
C ASP A 115 10.77 20.20 -5.91
N GLY A 116 12.08 20.27 -6.15
CA GLY A 116 13.03 19.23 -5.78
C GLY A 116 12.81 17.93 -6.56
N GLU A 117 12.57 16.83 -5.84
CA GLU A 117 12.25 15.51 -6.42
C GLU A 117 10.79 15.38 -6.84
N LEU A 118 9.92 16.30 -6.42
CA LEU A 118 8.50 16.30 -6.76
C LEU A 118 8.26 17.17 -8.00
N ALA A 119 7.70 16.57 -9.04
CA ALA A 119 7.23 17.30 -10.21
C ALA A 119 5.69 17.32 -10.25
N THR A 120 5.14 18.40 -10.79
CA THR A 120 3.74 18.48 -11.19
C THR A 120 3.66 18.13 -12.67
N VAL A 121 2.87 17.11 -12.99
CA VAL A 121 2.68 16.59 -14.34
C VAL A 121 1.24 16.86 -14.75
N GLU A 122 1.04 17.51 -15.90
CA GLU A 122 -0.28 17.68 -16.51
C GLU A 122 -0.61 16.43 -17.33
N THR A 123 -1.72 15.76 -16.99
CA THR A 123 -2.21 14.53 -17.62
C THR A 123 -3.68 14.73 -18.06
N PRO A 124 -4.24 13.87 -18.94
CA PRO A 124 -5.65 13.99 -19.36
C PRO A 124 -6.66 14.09 -18.20
N PRO A 125 -6.64 13.23 -17.15
CA PRO A 125 -7.56 13.34 -16.02
C PRO A 125 -7.29 14.55 -15.10
N GLY A 126 -6.16 15.24 -15.25
CA GLY A 126 -5.78 16.40 -14.45
C GLY A 126 -4.31 16.41 -14.05
N THR A 127 -3.97 17.23 -13.05
CA THR A 127 -2.59 17.35 -12.59
C THR A 127 -2.24 16.28 -11.56
N VAL A 128 -1.06 15.69 -11.71
CA VAL A 128 -0.50 14.68 -10.80
C VAL A 128 0.81 15.18 -10.24
N ARG A 129 0.97 15.15 -8.92
CA ARG A 129 2.26 15.32 -8.27
C ARG A 129 2.92 13.96 -8.11
N ALA A 130 4.12 13.79 -8.66
CA ALA A 130 4.87 12.54 -8.62
C ALA A 130 6.33 12.78 -8.27
N ILE A 131 7.00 11.77 -7.73
CA ILE A 131 8.46 11.75 -7.66
C ILE A 131 8.97 11.46 -9.06
N VAL A 132 9.73 12.39 -9.65
CA VAL A 132 10.32 12.24 -10.98
C VAL A 132 11.83 12.38 -10.87
N ASP A 133 12.55 11.51 -11.58
CA ASP A 133 14.02 11.54 -11.59
C ASP A 133 14.57 12.92 -12.01
N THR A 134 15.80 13.24 -11.62
CA THR A 134 16.39 14.58 -11.78
C THR A 134 16.63 15.01 -13.23
N ASP A 135 16.49 14.09 -14.17
CA ASP A 135 16.79 14.33 -15.58
C ASP A 135 15.58 14.86 -16.39
N ALA A 136 14.41 15.03 -15.77
CA ALA A 136 13.22 15.60 -16.41
C ALA A 136 13.02 17.09 -16.07
N ASP A 137 13.01 17.94 -17.09
CA ASP A 137 12.76 19.37 -17.00
C ASP A 137 11.30 19.72 -17.34
N ALA A 138 10.89 20.97 -17.04
CA ALA A 138 9.59 21.47 -17.44
C ALA A 138 9.45 21.47 -18.97
N GLY A 139 8.36 20.88 -19.46
CA GLY A 139 8.11 20.63 -20.88
C GLY A 139 8.43 19.20 -21.33
N ASP A 140 9.11 18.40 -20.50
CA ASP A 140 9.39 17.01 -20.84
C ASP A 140 8.16 16.12 -20.69
N ALA A 141 8.00 15.22 -21.64
CA ALA A 141 7.01 14.16 -21.58
C ALA A 141 7.47 13.11 -20.56
N VAL A 142 6.57 12.70 -19.67
CA VAL A 142 6.80 11.68 -18.65
C VAL A 142 5.63 10.71 -18.57
N GLU A 143 5.93 9.49 -18.16
CA GLU A 143 4.95 8.48 -17.80
C GLU A 143 4.92 8.34 -16.28
N VAL A 144 3.72 8.45 -15.71
CA VAL A 144 3.50 8.43 -14.27
C VAL A 144 2.81 7.13 -13.90
N GLY A 145 3.52 6.27 -13.18
CA GLY A 145 3.02 5.00 -12.66
C GLY A 145 2.31 5.17 -11.33
N ILE A 146 1.09 4.64 -11.26
CA ILE A 146 0.25 4.60 -10.05
C ILE A 146 -0.14 3.15 -9.81
N ARG A 147 0.37 2.58 -8.72
CA ARG A 147 0.00 1.22 -8.30
C ARG A 147 -1.37 1.21 -7.63
N ALA A 148 -2.18 0.20 -7.93
CA ALA A 148 -3.54 0.10 -7.41
C ALA A 148 -3.63 0.06 -5.87
N ASP A 149 -2.63 -0.48 -5.17
CA ASP A 149 -2.60 -0.52 -3.70
C ASP A 149 -2.31 0.82 -3.02
N THR A 150 -1.84 1.80 -3.79
CA THR A 150 -1.54 3.16 -3.31
C THR A 150 -2.75 4.10 -3.44
N VAL A 151 -3.82 3.64 -4.09
CA VAL A 151 -5.04 4.38 -4.36
C VAL A 151 -6.09 4.08 -3.30
N THR A 152 -6.55 5.12 -2.61
CA THR A 152 -7.69 5.06 -1.70
C THR A 152 -8.95 5.54 -2.41
N LEU A 153 -10.06 4.84 -2.23
CA LEU A 153 -11.37 5.24 -2.73
C LEU A 153 -12.21 5.84 -1.61
N ASN A 154 -12.85 6.97 -1.87
CA ASN A 154 -13.79 7.63 -0.98
C ASN A 154 -15.07 8.00 -1.74
N ALA A 155 -16.20 8.04 -1.03
CA ALA A 155 -17.39 8.67 -1.59
C ALA A 155 -17.12 10.18 -1.79
N PRO A 156 -17.69 10.83 -2.82
CA PRO A 156 -17.47 12.26 -3.10
C PRO A 156 -17.65 13.21 -1.89
N PRO A 157 -18.68 13.07 -1.03
CA PRO A 157 -18.82 13.96 0.13
C PRO A 157 -17.82 13.67 1.27
N GLU A 158 -17.16 12.51 1.24
CA GLU A 158 -16.18 12.09 2.24
C GLU A 158 -14.74 12.27 1.74
N ALA A 159 -14.57 12.67 0.48
CA ALA A 159 -13.28 12.93 -0.11
C ALA A 159 -12.59 14.09 0.65
N PRO A 160 -11.35 13.88 1.13
CA PRO A 160 -10.64 14.92 1.84
C PRO A 160 -10.37 16.14 0.95
N GLU A 161 -10.47 17.35 1.51
CA GLU A 161 -10.12 18.54 0.71
C GLU A 161 -8.64 18.50 0.27
N PRO A 162 -8.33 18.80 -1.01
CA PRO A 162 -6.97 18.71 -1.56
C PRO A 162 -5.93 19.52 -0.79
N ALA A 163 -6.36 20.61 -0.14
CA ALA A 163 -5.50 21.52 0.62
C ALA A 163 -5.13 21.00 2.02
N GLY A 164 -5.83 19.98 2.54
CA GLY A 164 -5.73 19.53 3.94
C GLY A 164 -5.02 18.20 4.17
N THR A 165 -4.66 17.45 3.12
CA THR A 165 -4.18 16.07 3.29
C THR A 165 -2.85 15.77 2.59
N SER A 166 -2.22 14.66 3.01
CA SER A 166 -1.01 14.13 2.37
C SER A 166 -1.30 13.48 1.01
N ALA A 167 -2.56 13.14 0.72
CA ALA A 167 -3.05 12.69 -0.58
C ALA A 167 -3.29 13.91 -1.49
N ARG A 168 -2.22 14.33 -2.17
CA ARG A 168 -2.20 15.52 -3.04
C ARG A 168 -2.85 15.27 -4.40
N ASN A 169 -2.96 14.01 -4.81
CA ASN A 169 -3.53 13.63 -6.10
C ASN A 169 -4.93 13.09 -5.87
N GLN A 170 -5.92 13.66 -6.57
CA GLN A 170 -7.30 13.26 -6.47
C GLN A 170 -7.98 13.29 -7.84
N PHE A 171 -8.69 12.21 -8.16
CA PHE A 171 -9.50 12.12 -9.37
C PHE A 171 -10.89 11.62 -9.01
N ALA A 172 -11.92 12.37 -9.40
CA ALA A 172 -13.28 11.89 -9.40
C ALA A 172 -13.48 10.98 -10.62
N GLY A 173 -14.21 9.89 -10.44
CA GLY A 173 -14.48 8.96 -11.52
C GLY A 173 -15.66 8.05 -11.24
N THR A 174 -15.99 7.23 -12.23
CA THR A 174 -17.10 6.28 -12.17
C THR A 174 -16.58 4.86 -12.25
N VAL A 175 -17.10 3.96 -11.42
CA VAL A 175 -16.69 2.55 -11.44
C VAL A 175 -17.16 1.89 -12.73
N GLU A 176 -16.23 1.46 -13.57
CA GLU A 176 -16.51 0.73 -14.82
C GLU A 176 -16.67 -0.77 -14.57
N HIS A 177 -15.76 -1.33 -13.77
CA HIS A 177 -15.70 -2.76 -13.50
C HIS A 177 -15.08 -3.03 -12.13
N ILE A 178 -15.46 -4.16 -11.53
CA ILE A 178 -14.91 -4.66 -10.28
C ILE A 178 -14.51 -6.11 -10.50
N GLU A 179 -13.22 -6.42 -10.34
CA GLU A 179 -12.72 -7.79 -10.34
C GLU A 179 -12.61 -8.28 -8.91
N GLU A 180 -13.59 -9.07 -8.48
CA GLU A 180 -13.60 -9.65 -7.14
C GLU A 180 -12.66 -10.85 -7.04
N GLY A 181 -11.79 -10.83 -6.03
CA GLY A 181 -10.95 -11.95 -5.61
C GLY A 181 -11.50 -12.64 -4.36
N ALA A 182 -10.64 -13.39 -3.66
CA ALA A 182 -11.04 -14.13 -2.46
C ALA A 182 -11.04 -13.30 -1.16
N SER A 183 -10.39 -12.13 -1.17
CA SER A 183 -10.26 -11.23 0.00
C SER A 183 -10.01 -9.77 -0.38
N ILE A 184 -9.78 -9.53 -1.67
CA ILE A 184 -9.44 -8.24 -2.27
C ILE A 184 -10.18 -8.15 -3.59
N ALA A 185 -10.45 -6.93 -4.03
CA ALA A 185 -11.06 -6.65 -5.30
C ALA A 185 -10.34 -5.50 -5.99
N LEU A 186 -10.17 -5.62 -7.31
CA LEU A 186 -9.64 -4.55 -8.14
C LEU A 186 -10.80 -3.73 -8.70
N VAL A 187 -10.85 -2.46 -8.35
CA VAL A 187 -11.86 -1.51 -8.81
C VAL A 187 -11.26 -0.67 -9.93
N ALA A 188 -11.85 -0.74 -11.12
CA ALA A 188 -11.48 0.05 -12.28
C ALA A 188 -12.37 1.31 -12.35
N LEU A 189 -11.76 2.48 -12.25
CA LEU A 189 -12.43 3.78 -12.19
C LEU A 189 -12.14 4.60 -13.45
N ALA A 190 -13.16 4.92 -14.25
CA ALA A 190 -13.05 5.88 -15.33
C ALA A 190 -12.87 7.29 -14.75
N VAL A 191 -11.67 7.86 -14.91
CA VAL A 191 -11.32 9.21 -14.43
C VAL A 191 -11.28 10.25 -15.55
N ASP A 192 -11.21 9.77 -16.80
CA ASP A 192 -11.25 10.53 -18.04
C ASP A 192 -11.72 9.59 -19.16
N PRO A 193 -12.28 10.05 -20.30
CA PRO A 193 -12.85 9.17 -21.33
C PRO A 193 -11.92 8.08 -21.87
N ASP A 194 -10.61 8.31 -21.85
CA ASP A 194 -9.60 7.35 -22.33
C ASP A 194 -8.69 6.84 -21.19
N THR A 195 -9.05 7.10 -19.92
CA THR A 195 -8.20 6.77 -18.77
C THR A 195 -8.97 6.04 -17.67
N THR A 196 -8.54 4.82 -17.38
CA THR A 196 -9.06 4.00 -16.27
C THR A 196 -7.99 3.86 -15.18
N LEU A 197 -8.30 4.35 -13.99
CA LEU A 197 -7.48 4.22 -12.78
C LEU A 197 -7.87 2.96 -12.01
N CYS A 198 -6.89 2.12 -11.69
CA CYS A 198 -7.11 0.92 -10.89
C CYS A 198 -6.86 1.20 -9.40
N ALA A 199 -7.74 0.67 -8.53
CA ALA A 199 -7.59 0.71 -7.09
C ALA A 199 -7.83 -0.67 -6.48
N LEU A 200 -6.92 -1.13 -5.64
CA LEU A 200 -7.01 -2.44 -5.00
C LEU A 200 -7.60 -2.26 -3.61
N VAL A 201 -8.78 -2.80 -3.36
CA VAL A 201 -9.47 -2.66 -2.08
C VAL A 201 -9.74 -4.03 -1.44
N THR A 202 -10.04 -4.04 -0.15
CA THR A 202 -10.51 -5.26 0.53
C THR A 202 -12.01 -5.46 0.30
N ASP A 203 -12.49 -6.70 0.35
CA ASP A 203 -13.94 -6.99 0.20
C ASP A 203 -14.76 -6.26 1.28
N THR A 204 -14.23 -6.17 2.50
CA THR A 204 -14.85 -5.39 3.57
C THR A 204 -15.00 -3.91 3.23
N SER A 205 -14.09 -3.33 2.44
CA SER A 205 -14.19 -1.94 1.98
C SER A 205 -15.24 -1.78 0.88
N LEU A 206 -15.36 -2.74 -0.05
CA LEU A 206 -16.44 -2.76 -1.05
C LEU A 206 -17.81 -2.74 -0.37
N GLU A 207 -18.01 -3.63 0.61
CA GLU A 207 -19.28 -3.73 1.35
C GLU A 207 -19.58 -2.46 2.15
N LYS A 208 -18.57 -1.88 2.83
CA LYS A 208 -18.76 -0.69 3.67
C LYS A 208 -19.09 0.57 2.87
N LEU A 209 -18.47 0.71 1.70
CA LEU A 209 -18.64 1.88 0.83
C LEU A 209 -19.75 1.67 -0.21
N ASP A 210 -20.42 0.50 -0.21
CA ASP A 210 -21.45 0.10 -1.17
C ASP A 210 -21.01 0.32 -2.63
N ILE A 211 -19.75 -0.05 -2.91
CA ILE A 211 -19.12 0.17 -4.21
C ILE A 211 -19.75 -0.79 -5.22
N THR A 212 -20.43 -0.21 -6.21
CA THR A 212 -21.07 -0.93 -7.30
C THR A 212 -20.66 -0.34 -8.64
N THR A 213 -20.75 -1.12 -9.71
CA THR A 213 -20.55 -0.59 -11.07
C THR A 213 -21.49 0.59 -11.33
N GLY A 214 -20.93 1.70 -11.82
CA GLY A 214 -21.64 2.96 -12.01
C GLY A 214 -21.61 3.90 -10.80
N ALA A 215 -21.05 3.50 -9.67
CA ALA A 215 -20.87 4.38 -8.52
C ALA A 215 -19.84 5.49 -8.83
N GLU A 216 -20.13 6.71 -8.37
CA GLU A 216 -19.18 7.82 -8.41
C GLU A 216 -18.30 7.80 -7.16
N LEU A 217 -16.98 7.78 -7.36
CA LEU A 217 -16.00 7.74 -6.29
C LEU A 217 -14.90 8.76 -6.55
N VAL A 218 -14.19 9.13 -5.48
CA VAL A 218 -12.97 9.93 -5.55
C VAL A 218 -11.80 9.05 -5.18
N ALA A 219 -10.94 8.79 -6.16
CA ALA A 219 -9.65 8.16 -5.96
C ALA A 219 -8.66 9.20 -5.42
N SER A 220 -7.90 8.83 -4.39
CA SER A 220 -6.91 9.69 -3.75
C SER A 220 -5.61 8.91 -3.54
N PHE A 221 -4.47 9.52 -3.83
CA PHE A 221 -3.16 8.87 -3.65
C PHE A 221 -2.07 9.88 -3.31
N LYS A 222 -1.02 9.39 -2.64
CA LYS A 222 0.10 10.22 -2.15
C LYS A 222 1.08 10.46 -3.29
N ALA A 223 1.55 11.71 -3.42
CA ALA A 223 2.55 12.08 -4.41
C ALA A 223 3.85 11.26 -4.28
N THR A 224 4.21 10.87 -3.06
CA THR A 224 5.40 10.07 -2.77
C THR A 224 5.26 8.58 -3.09
N ALA A 225 4.04 8.12 -3.39
CA ALA A 225 3.77 6.75 -3.84
C ALA A 225 3.63 6.67 -5.36
N THR A 226 3.74 7.82 -6.04
CA THR A 226 3.63 7.97 -7.49
C THR A 226 5.01 8.22 -8.06
N VAL A 227 5.43 7.40 -9.02
CA VAL A 227 6.75 7.50 -9.65
C VAL A 227 6.58 7.88 -11.12
N GLY A 228 7.25 8.94 -11.53
CA GLY A 228 7.33 9.33 -12.94
C GLY A 228 8.69 9.00 -13.53
N VAL A 229 8.67 8.51 -14.76
CA VAL A 229 9.87 8.22 -15.56
C VAL A 229 9.75 8.89 -16.92
N ILE A 230 10.88 9.27 -17.50
CA ILE A 230 10.91 9.72 -18.90
C ILE A 230 10.71 8.46 -19.76
N PRO A 231 9.73 8.43 -20.68
CA PRO A 231 9.55 7.28 -21.56
C PRO A 231 10.83 7.10 -22.39
N ALA A 232 11.33 5.88 -22.43
CA ALA A 232 12.41 5.54 -23.36
C ALA A 232 11.92 5.88 -24.77
N ILE A 233 12.70 6.66 -25.52
CA ILE A 233 12.39 6.97 -26.92
C ILE A 233 12.19 5.62 -27.63
N GLU A 234 10.96 5.31 -28.05
CA GLU A 234 10.72 4.22 -28.98
C GLU A 234 11.56 4.53 -30.22
N GLN A 235 12.66 3.79 -30.41
CA GLN A 235 13.38 3.87 -31.68
C GLN A 235 12.40 3.42 -32.75
N PRO A 236 12.04 4.27 -33.74
CA PRO A 236 11.16 3.85 -34.81
C PRO A 236 11.83 2.67 -35.49
N GLY A 237 11.07 1.56 -35.58
CA GLY A 237 11.53 0.31 -36.15
C GLY A 237 12.29 0.57 -37.46
N SER A 238 13.45 -0.06 -37.57
CA SER A 238 14.18 -0.18 -38.83
C SER A 238 13.24 -0.83 -39.84
N ASP A 239 12.57 0.00 -40.62
CA ASP A 239 11.86 -0.38 -41.84
C ASP A 239 12.92 -0.80 -42.85
N GLU A 240 13.40 -2.04 -42.73
CA GLU A 240 14.12 -2.72 -43.80
C GLU A 240 13.09 -3.13 -44.87
N SER A 241 12.73 -2.14 -45.68
CA SER A 241 12.27 -2.35 -47.05
C SER A 241 13.48 -2.62 -47.94
N SER A 242 13.61 -3.85 -48.46
CA SER A 242 13.89 -4.18 -49.89
C SER A 242 14.19 -5.67 -50.08
#